data_AF-A0A1B1U5Q1-F1
#
_entry.id   AF-A0A1B1U5Q1-F1
#
_cell.length_a   1.000
_cell.length_b   1.000
_cell.length_c   1.000
_cell.angle_alpha   90.00
_cell.angle_beta   90.00
_cell.angle_gamma   90.00
#
_symmetry.space_group_name_H-M   'P 1'
#
loop_
_entity.id
_entity.type
_entity.pdbx_description
1 polymer ?
#
loop_
_entity_poly.entity_id
_entity_poly.type
_entity_poly.pdbx_seq_one_letter_code
_entity_poly.pdbx_strand_id
1 'polypeptide(L)'
;MKPIIIAGNGPSLAQIDYMRLPKDFDVFRCNQFYFEPKYFLGKRIKGVFFNPFVLKEQFFTLHHLKQRQEYIVEDVYCNITMGLWDREINGKPRDLESWLRYDYPSVKNTYPYLEKMQEFNALHKFYALYYEKRFTSAIVMLVVALAQGYKEIYLTGIDFYQDGGTSYAFEVEGKKNINSKLPFFDQKDFKDPAHTQNVDAEALKLALQMPEVKIYNLSPTSPLTEFVPLAPLNENHFELVDKPDGFICDFIDFTPPPRKTQPVKQYIAKALAMGGIKTTNLYISFIRDTLQFLYAPYRFIKSLLKS
;
A
#
# COMPACT_ATOMS: atom_id res chain seq x y z
N MET A 1 -8.46 14.84 -22.56
CA MET A 1 -8.34 13.80 -21.51
C MET A 1 -9.66 13.77 -20.76
N LYS A 2 -10.13 12.60 -20.32
CA LYS A 2 -11.35 12.53 -19.50
C LYS A 2 -11.09 13.17 -18.14
N PRO A 3 -12.11 13.71 -17.46
CA PRO A 3 -12.00 14.00 -16.04
C PRO A 3 -11.66 12.75 -15.24
N ILE A 4 -11.07 12.94 -14.06
CA ILE A 4 -10.73 11.83 -13.16
C ILE A 4 -11.31 12.06 -11.77
N ILE A 5 -11.84 10.98 -11.19
CA ILE A 5 -12.24 10.93 -9.79
C ILE A 5 -11.14 10.26 -8.99
N ILE A 6 -10.67 10.94 -7.96
CA ILE A 6 -9.70 10.42 -7.00
C ILE A 6 -10.43 10.18 -5.69
N ALA A 7 -10.47 8.92 -5.27
CA ALA A 7 -11.17 8.51 -4.07
C ALA A 7 -10.20 8.00 -3.02
N GLY A 8 -10.15 8.70 -1.88
CA GLY A 8 -9.75 8.09 -0.63
C GLY A 8 -10.82 7.12 -0.12
N ASN A 9 -10.65 6.64 1.11
CA ASN A 9 -11.56 5.66 1.72
C ASN A 9 -12.30 6.21 2.95
N GLY A 10 -12.17 7.51 3.25
CA GLY A 10 -12.86 8.13 4.38
C GLY A 10 -14.39 8.10 4.22
N PRO A 11 -15.14 8.41 5.30
CA PRO A 11 -16.60 8.28 5.32
C PRO A 11 -17.32 9.00 4.19
N SER A 12 -16.78 10.11 3.68
CA SER A 12 -17.41 10.88 2.61
C SER A 12 -17.50 10.15 1.27
N LEU A 13 -16.76 9.05 1.09
CA LEU A 13 -16.89 8.17 -0.07
C LEU A 13 -18.30 7.57 -0.18
N ALA A 14 -18.96 7.29 0.95
CA ALA A 14 -20.34 6.79 0.98
C ALA A 14 -21.38 7.92 0.88
N GLN A 15 -20.95 9.18 0.79
CA GLN A 15 -21.78 10.39 0.84
C GLN A 15 -21.57 11.27 -0.42
N ILE A 16 -21.23 10.64 -1.54
CA ILE A 16 -21.11 11.31 -2.84
C ILE A 16 -22.48 11.87 -3.25
N ASP A 17 -22.52 13.14 -3.64
CA ASP A 17 -23.66 13.69 -4.37
C ASP A 17 -23.51 13.32 -5.85
N TYR A 18 -24.19 12.25 -6.24
CA TYR A 18 -24.08 11.69 -7.59
C TYR A 18 -24.57 12.64 -8.71
N MET A 19 -25.39 13.65 -8.37
CA MET A 19 -25.77 14.72 -9.29
C MET A 19 -24.62 15.70 -9.58
N ARG A 20 -23.42 15.47 -9.05
CA ARG A 20 -22.22 16.27 -9.34
C ARG A 20 -21.17 15.51 -10.13
N LEU A 21 -21.43 14.23 -10.43
CA LEU A 21 -20.47 13.42 -11.17
C LEU A 21 -20.33 13.92 -12.63
N PRO A 22 -19.10 13.95 -13.17
CA PRO A 22 -18.90 14.08 -14.61
C PRO A 22 -19.54 12.90 -15.35
N LYS A 23 -19.92 13.08 -16.62
CA LYS A 23 -20.62 12.05 -17.42
C LYS A 23 -19.72 10.86 -17.80
N ASP A 24 -18.47 11.13 -18.12
CA ASP A 24 -17.47 10.12 -18.52
C ASP A 24 -16.17 10.45 -17.80
N PHE A 25 -15.66 9.50 -17.02
CA PHE A 25 -14.53 9.75 -16.12
C PHE A 25 -13.69 8.51 -15.90
N ASP A 26 -12.42 8.76 -15.58
CA ASP A 26 -11.50 7.78 -15.03
C ASP A 26 -11.61 7.76 -13.49
N VAL A 27 -11.17 6.67 -12.86
CA VAL A 27 -11.21 6.52 -11.39
C VAL A 27 -9.86 6.08 -10.85
N PHE A 28 -9.35 6.78 -9.85
CA PHE A 28 -8.26 6.35 -8.98
C PHE A 28 -8.77 5.93 -7.61
N ARG A 29 -8.32 4.76 -7.14
CA ARG A 29 -8.64 4.18 -5.83
C ARG A 29 -7.36 3.82 -5.09
N CYS A 30 -7.40 3.69 -3.77
CA CYS A 30 -6.22 3.29 -2.99
C CYS A 30 -6.52 2.25 -1.91
N ASN A 31 -5.47 1.50 -1.54
CA ASN A 31 -5.45 0.60 -0.39
C ASN A 31 -6.68 -0.33 -0.32
N GLN A 32 -7.46 -0.29 0.77
CA GLN A 32 -8.60 -1.18 1.02
C GLN A 32 -9.89 -0.75 0.30
N PHE A 33 -9.81 -0.05 -0.84
CA PHE A 33 -11.00 0.44 -1.56
C PHE A 33 -12.07 -0.63 -1.79
N TYR A 34 -11.65 -1.88 -1.99
CA TYR A 34 -12.52 -3.02 -2.26
C TYR A 34 -13.25 -3.55 -1.03
N PHE A 35 -13.04 -3.00 0.17
CA PHE A 35 -13.86 -3.28 1.34
C PHE A 35 -15.22 -2.59 1.28
N GLU A 36 -15.40 -1.61 0.39
CA GLU A 36 -16.68 -0.90 0.22
C GLU A 36 -17.84 -1.89 -0.01
N PRO A 37 -19.00 -1.72 0.63
CA PRO A 37 -20.14 -2.63 0.47
C PRO A 37 -20.87 -2.45 -0.88
N LYS A 38 -20.64 -1.31 -1.54
CA LYS A 38 -21.26 -0.93 -2.80
C LYS A 38 -20.20 -0.41 -3.75
N TYR A 39 -20.42 -0.52 -5.05
CA TYR A 39 -19.53 0.08 -6.05
C TYR A 39 -19.76 1.59 -6.14
N PHE A 40 -19.33 2.35 -5.12
CA PHE A 40 -19.56 3.81 -5.01
C PHE A 40 -19.09 4.59 -6.25
N LEU A 41 -18.08 4.09 -6.96
CA LEU A 41 -17.57 4.69 -8.21
C LEU A 41 -17.50 3.67 -9.36
N GLY A 42 -18.31 2.61 -9.28
CA GLY A 42 -18.34 1.55 -10.27
C GLY A 42 -17.13 0.59 -10.18
N LYS A 43 -17.06 -0.32 -11.16
CA LYS A 43 -16.08 -1.43 -11.18
C LYS A 43 -14.82 -1.13 -11.98
N ARG A 44 -14.84 -0.12 -12.84
CA ARG A 44 -13.73 0.24 -13.74
C ARG A 44 -12.82 1.24 -13.05
N ILE A 45 -11.58 0.87 -12.84
CA ILE A 45 -10.59 1.68 -12.14
C ILE A 45 -9.39 1.87 -13.07
N LYS A 46 -9.09 3.14 -13.34
CA LYS A 46 -7.96 3.52 -14.17
C LYS A 46 -6.64 3.22 -13.48
N GLY A 47 -6.55 3.47 -12.18
CA GLY A 47 -5.35 3.23 -11.38
C GLY A 47 -5.68 2.89 -9.93
N VAL A 48 -5.08 1.81 -9.41
CA VAL A 48 -5.08 1.51 -7.97
C VAL A 48 -3.73 1.81 -7.35
N PHE A 49 -3.73 2.35 -6.14
CA PHE A 49 -2.53 2.81 -5.44
C PHE A 49 -2.37 2.08 -4.11
N PHE A 50 -1.26 1.36 -3.95
CA PHE A 50 -0.97 0.57 -2.76
C PHE A 50 0.31 1.01 -2.06
N ASN A 51 0.31 0.95 -0.74
CA ASN A 51 1.51 1.24 0.04
C ASN A 51 2.52 0.08 -0.01
N PRO A 52 3.83 0.38 -0.01
CA PRO A 52 4.90 -0.62 -0.23
C PRO A 52 4.96 -1.70 0.85
N PHE A 53 4.53 -1.41 2.07
CA PHE A 53 4.61 -2.35 3.19
C PHE A 53 3.56 -3.46 3.16
N VAL A 54 2.47 -3.31 2.38
CA VAL A 54 1.44 -4.35 2.14
C VAL A 54 1.22 -4.62 0.66
N LEU A 55 2.13 -4.17 -0.22
CA LEU A 55 1.97 -4.34 -1.67
C LEU A 55 1.83 -5.82 -2.04
N LYS A 56 2.52 -6.73 -1.34
CA LYS A 56 2.45 -8.17 -1.62
C LYS A 56 1.03 -8.72 -1.41
N GLU A 57 0.44 -8.45 -0.24
CA GLU A 57 -0.92 -8.86 0.11
C GLU A 57 -1.95 -8.19 -0.80
N GLN A 58 -1.76 -6.90 -1.09
CA GLN A 58 -2.63 -6.12 -1.97
C GLN A 58 -2.60 -6.62 -3.42
N PHE A 59 -1.41 -6.90 -3.96
CA PHE A 59 -1.24 -7.38 -5.33
C PHE A 59 -1.83 -8.78 -5.50
N PHE A 60 -1.65 -9.65 -4.50
CA PHE A 60 -2.27 -10.96 -4.48
C PHE A 60 -3.80 -10.87 -4.38
N THR A 61 -4.32 -10.00 -3.50
CA THR A 61 -5.76 -9.77 -3.38
C THR A 61 -6.36 -9.18 -4.66
N LEU A 62 -5.67 -8.24 -5.29
CA LEU A 62 -6.06 -7.64 -6.57
C LEU A 62 -6.17 -8.67 -7.69
N HIS A 63 -5.26 -9.65 -7.73
CA HIS A 63 -5.36 -10.75 -8.70
C HIS A 63 -6.71 -11.47 -8.57
N HIS A 64 -7.13 -11.80 -7.35
CA HIS A 64 -8.41 -12.46 -7.10
C HIS A 64 -9.62 -11.56 -7.37
N LEU A 65 -9.54 -10.26 -7.04
CA LEU A 65 -10.58 -9.28 -7.41
C LEU A 65 -10.81 -9.25 -8.93
N LYS A 66 -9.73 -9.28 -9.71
CA LYS A 66 -9.80 -9.32 -11.19
C LYS A 66 -10.33 -10.66 -11.70
N GLN A 67 -9.89 -11.78 -11.13
CA GLN A 67 -10.37 -13.11 -11.50
C GLN A 67 -11.87 -13.29 -11.24
N ARG A 68 -12.37 -12.79 -10.11
CA ARG A 68 -13.79 -12.81 -9.74
C ARG A 68 -14.61 -11.73 -10.46
N GLN A 69 -13.97 -10.94 -11.32
CA GLN A 69 -14.57 -9.82 -12.03
C GLN A 69 -15.25 -8.81 -11.08
N GLU A 70 -14.79 -8.69 -9.84
CA GLU A 70 -15.31 -7.68 -8.90
C GLU A 70 -14.84 -6.29 -9.32
N TYR A 71 -13.62 -6.18 -9.85
CA TYR A 71 -13.09 -4.94 -10.42
C TYR A 71 -12.31 -5.18 -11.70
N ILE A 72 -12.33 -4.17 -12.56
CA ILE A 72 -11.50 -4.07 -13.76
C ILE A 72 -10.48 -2.97 -13.50
N VAL A 73 -9.22 -3.34 -13.41
CA VAL A 73 -8.12 -2.44 -13.05
C VAL A 73 -7.09 -2.42 -14.17
N GLU A 74 -6.85 -1.22 -14.72
CA GLU A 74 -5.87 -0.99 -15.78
C GLU A 74 -4.45 -0.89 -15.20
N ASP A 75 -4.19 0.15 -14.41
CA ASP A 75 -2.87 0.42 -13.83
C ASP A 75 -2.79 0.09 -12.34
N VAL A 76 -1.63 -0.36 -11.89
CA VAL A 76 -1.29 -0.57 -10.48
C VAL A 76 -0.08 0.26 -10.13
N TYR A 77 -0.20 1.05 -9.07
CA TYR A 77 0.84 1.94 -8.56
C TYR A 77 1.27 1.51 -7.15
N CYS A 78 2.56 1.60 -6.87
CA CYS A 78 3.10 1.51 -5.53
C CYS A 78 3.48 2.91 -5.05
N ASN A 79 2.89 3.32 -3.92
CA ASN A 79 3.08 4.63 -3.30
C ASN A 79 4.50 4.74 -2.71
N ILE A 80 5.42 5.21 -3.53
CA ILE A 80 6.78 5.58 -3.16
C ILE A 80 6.89 7.10 -3.32
N THR A 81 7.28 7.77 -2.26
CA THR A 81 7.56 9.21 -2.25
C THR A 81 9.03 9.51 -1.96
N MET A 82 9.85 8.46 -1.78
CA MET A 82 11.27 8.53 -1.43
C MET A 82 11.52 9.31 -0.12
N GLY A 83 10.58 9.21 0.83
CA GLY A 83 10.74 9.73 2.19
C GLY A 83 11.75 8.92 3.02
N LEU A 84 11.95 9.29 4.29
CA LEU A 84 12.78 8.50 5.21
C LEU A 84 12.29 7.03 5.30
N TRP A 85 10.97 6.86 5.43
CA TRP A 85 10.27 5.57 5.52
C TRP A 85 10.41 4.64 4.30
N ASP A 86 10.67 5.23 3.13
CA ASP A 86 10.83 4.48 1.87
C ASP A 86 12.28 4.03 1.69
N ARG A 87 13.23 4.84 2.18
CA ARG A 87 14.66 4.65 2.00
C ARG A 87 15.30 3.86 3.14
N GLU A 88 14.62 3.71 4.27
CA GLU A 88 15.16 3.02 5.44
C GLU A 88 14.12 2.17 6.16
N ILE A 89 14.55 1.00 6.63
CA ILE A 89 13.80 0.19 7.61
C ILE A 89 14.76 -0.24 8.73
N ASN A 90 14.45 0.12 9.97
CA ASN A 90 15.25 -0.21 11.16
C ASN A 90 16.74 0.14 11.01
N GLY A 91 17.09 1.35 10.56
CA GLY A 91 18.49 1.75 10.38
C GLY A 91 19.16 1.22 9.11
N LYS A 92 18.45 0.46 8.27
CA LYS A 92 19.02 -0.17 7.07
C LYS A 92 18.45 0.44 5.80
N PRO A 93 19.31 0.84 4.84
CA PRO A 93 18.86 1.28 3.53
C PRO A 93 17.95 0.26 2.86
N ARG A 94 16.90 0.75 2.21
CA ARG A 94 15.93 -0.02 1.43
C ARG A 94 15.91 0.51 0.01
N ASP A 95 16.07 -0.39 -0.96
CA ASP A 95 15.90 -0.08 -2.38
C ASP A 95 14.54 -0.60 -2.86
N LEU A 96 13.52 0.24 -2.69
CA LEU A 96 12.17 -0.06 -3.14
C LEU A 96 12.04 -0.11 -4.67
N GLU A 97 12.86 0.65 -5.40
CA GLU A 97 12.76 0.71 -6.85
C GLU A 97 13.25 -0.58 -7.49
N SER A 98 14.40 -1.09 -7.05
CA SER A 98 14.90 -2.39 -7.48
C SER A 98 13.92 -3.49 -7.10
N TRP A 99 13.37 -3.46 -5.89
CA TRP A 99 12.38 -4.44 -5.45
C TRP A 99 11.14 -4.47 -6.36
N LEU A 100 10.57 -3.31 -6.68
CA LEU A 100 9.45 -3.23 -7.64
C LEU A 100 9.84 -3.75 -9.02
N ARG A 101 11.00 -3.36 -9.52
CA ARG A 101 11.49 -3.76 -10.85
C ARG A 101 11.60 -5.28 -10.99
N TYR A 102 12.07 -5.98 -9.95
CA TYR A 102 12.28 -7.43 -10.00
C TYR A 102 11.02 -8.24 -9.68
N ASP A 103 10.30 -7.88 -8.62
CA ASP A 103 9.20 -8.71 -8.11
C ASP A 103 7.83 -8.31 -8.70
N TYR A 104 7.66 -7.06 -9.14
CA TYR A 104 6.38 -6.50 -9.59
C TYR A 104 6.53 -5.67 -10.88
N PRO A 105 6.98 -6.27 -12.00
CA PRO A 105 7.34 -5.52 -13.22
C PRO A 105 6.18 -4.76 -13.86
N SER A 106 4.93 -5.11 -13.56
CA SER A 106 3.73 -4.40 -14.03
C SER A 106 3.30 -3.24 -13.10
N VAL A 107 3.92 -3.10 -11.93
CA VAL A 107 3.56 -2.08 -10.93
C VAL A 107 4.40 -0.83 -11.16
N LYS A 108 3.73 0.32 -11.25
CA LYS A 108 4.35 1.62 -11.50
C LYS A 108 4.81 2.26 -10.18
N ASN A 109 6.02 2.81 -10.17
CA ASN A 109 6.53 3.63 -9.07
C ASN A 109 5.89 5.03 -9.15
N THR A 110 5.36 5.56 -8.04
CA THR A 110 4.79 6.92 -8.01
C THR A 110 5.83 8.03 -7.95
N TYR A 111 7.06 7.76 -7.50
CA TYR A 111 8.07 8.79 -7.29
C TYR A 111 8.44 9.59 -8.55
N PRO A 112 8.60 8.98 -9.74
CA PRO A 112 8.84 9.73 -10.98
C PRO A 112 7.76 10.75 -11.33
N TYR A 113 6.51 10.56 -10.86
CA TYR A 113 5.44 11.55 -11.04
C TYR A 113 5.57 12.69 -10.03
N LEU A 114 5.88 12.38 -8.78
CA LEU A 114 6.16 13.39 -7.76
C LEU A 114 7.38 14.24 -8.14
N GLU A 115 8.45 13.63 -8.65
CA GLU A 115 9.67 14.32 -9.07
C GLU A 115 9.41 15.36 -10.18
N LYS A 116 8.53 15.03 -11.15
CA LYS A 116 8.08 15.97 -12.19
C LYS A 116 7.33 17.18 -11.62
N MET A 117 6.67 17.01 -10.48
CA MET A 117 5.88 18.03 -9.80
C MET A 117 6.73 18.69 -8.69
N GLN A 118 7.73 19.47 -9.10
CA GLN A 118 8.81 19.95 -8.23
C GLN A 118 8.34 20.63 -6.93
N GLU A 119 7.31 21.49 -6.99
CA GLU A 119 6.76 22.17 -5.82
C GLU A 119 6.12 21.19 -4.82
N PHE A 120 5.36 20.21 -5.32
CA PHE A 120 4.80 19.14 -4.49
C PHE A 120 5.89 18.26 -3.89
N ASN A 121 6.93 17.94 -4.66
CA ASN A 121 8.06 17.17 -4.16
C ASN A 121 8.78 17.93 -3.05
N ALA A 122 9.09 19.22 -3.25
CA ALA A 122 9.73 20.07 -2.26
C ALA A 122 8.89 20.16 -0.98
N LEU A 123 7.58 20.40 -1.10
CA LEU A 123 6.64 20.44 0.03
C LEU A 123 6.66 19.10 0.80
N HIS A 124 6.51 17.99 0.09
CA HIS A 124 6.53 16.66 0.70
C HIS A 124 7.85 16.38 1.42
N LYS A 125 9.00 16.69 0.80
CA LYS A 125 10.31 16.47 1.42
C LYS A 125 10.52 17.34 2.65
N PHE A 126 10.08 18.59 2.62
CA PHE A 126 10.17 19.49 3.75
C PHE A 126 9.39 18.94 4.95
N TYR A 127 8.12 18.58 4.76
CA TYR A 127 7.31 18.01 5.83
C TYR A 127 7.84 16.66 6.34
N ALA A 128 8.32 15.80 5.44
CA ALA A 128 8.88 14.51 5.83
C ALA A 128 10.18 14.65 6.62
N LEU A 129 11.04 15.61 6.26
CA LEU A 129 12.35 15.79 6.89
C LEU A 129 12.27 16.52 8.24
N TYR A 130 11.44 17.57 8.33
CA TYR A 130 11.44 18.46 9.49
C TYR A 130 10.31 18.17 10.49
N TYR A 131 9.23 17.52 10.05
CA TYR A 131 8.05 17.28 10.88
C TYR A 131 7.60 15.81 10.91
N GLU A 132 8.33 14.93 10.20
CA GLU A 132 7.97 13.52 10.01
C GLU A 132 6.53 13.34 9.49
N LYS A 133 6.02 14.31 8.71
CA LYS A 133 4.69 14.27 8.10
C LYS A 133 4.77 13.89 6.63
N ARG A 134 3.73 13.25 6.13
CA ARG A 134 3.65 12.81 4.73
C ARG A 134 2.24 13.01 4.17
N PHE A 135 2.20 13.14 2.85
CA PHE A 135 0.95 13.08 2.09
C PHE A 135 0.20 11.78 2.35
N THR A 136 -1.12 11.87 2.46
CA THR A 136 -1.96 10.69 2.36
C THR A 136 -1.94 10.10 0.95
N SER A 137 -2.38 8.85 0.80
CA SER A 137 -2.46 8.20 -0.52
C SER A 137 -3.32 9.00 -1.51
N ALA A 138 -4.36 9.70 -1.05
CA ALA A 138 -5.20 10.53 -1.91
C ALA A 138 -4.44 11.71 -2.53
N ILE A 139 -3.58 12.37 -1.75
CA ILE A 139 -2.73 13.45 -2.26
C ILE A 139 -1.65 12.90 -3.20
N VAL A 140 -1.07 11.72 -2.92
CA VAL A 140 -0.16 11.06 -3.87
C VAL A 140 -0.88 10.79 -5.20
N MET A 141 -2.12 10.29 -5.18
CA MET A 141 -2.94 10.09 -6.38
C MET A 141 -3.19 11.39 -7.13
N LEU A 142 -3.48 12.50 -6.42
CA LEU A 142 -3.63 13.83 -7.02
C LEU A 142 -2.37 14.26 -7.76
N VAL A 143 -1.20 14.13 -7.13
CA VAL A 143 0.08 14.46 -7.77
C VAL A 143 0.31 13.60 -9.02
N VAL A 144 0.01 12.30 -8.96
CA VAL A 144 0.13 11.42 -10.14
C VAL A 144 -0.81 11.84 -11.26
N ALA A 145 -2.07 12.17 -10.94
CA ALA A 145 -3.04 12.64 -11.94
C ALA A 145 -2.57 13.96 -12.60
N LEU A 146 -2.12 14.92 -11.81
CA LEU A 146 -1.58 16.19 -12.33
C LEU A 146 -0.37 15.97 -13.23
N ALA A 147 0.59 15.14 -12.79
CA ALA A 147 1.79 14.80 -13.57
C ALA A 147 1.48 14.02 -14.86
N GLN A 148 0.34 13.32 -14.91
CA GLN A 148 -0.16 12.66 -16.12
C GLN A 148 -0.91 13.61 -17.06
N GLY A 149 -1.20 14.84 -16.63
CA GLY A 149 -1.85 15.86 -17.43
C GLY A 149 -3.38 15.91 -17.30
N TYR A 150 -3.97 15.28 -16.28
CA TYR A 150 -5.39 15.49 -15.97
C TYR A 150 -5.63 16.95 -15.59
N LYS A 151 -6.67 17.55 -16.17
CA LYS A 151 -7.02 18.97 -15.99
C LYS A 151 -8.33 19.18 -15.25
N GLU A 152 -9.16 18.15 -15.13
CA GLU A 152 -10.42 18.21 -14.39
C GLU A 152 -10.46 17.03 -13.42
N ILE A 153 -10.39 17.33 -12.13
CA ILE A 153 -10.17 16.35 -11.05
C ILE A 153 -11.29 16.51 -10.03
N TYR A 154 -11.89 15.39 -9.65
CA TYR A 154 -12.95 15.33 -8.66
C TYR A 154 -12.46 14.49 -7.47
N LEU A 155 -12.66 14.99 -6.26
CA LEU A 155 -12.17 14.39 -5.03
C LEU A 155 -13.33 13.91 -4.17
N THR A 156 -13.14 12.76 -3.51
CA THR A 156 -14.07 12.20 -2.51
C THR A 156 -13.33 11.24 -1.57
N GLY A 157 -13.92 10.91 -0.42
CA GLY A 157 -13.31 9.99 0.55
C GLY A 157 -12.05 10.54 1.23
N ILE A 158 -11.89 11.87 1.26
CA ILE A 158 -10.77 12.57 1.91
C ILE A 158 -11.33 13.35 3.09
N ASP A 159 -11.24 12.78 4.29
CA ASP A 159 -11.87 13.31 5.50
C ASP A 159 -10.86 13.66 6.60
N PHE A 160 -9.57 13.70 6.24
CA PHE A 160 -8.44 14.05 7.11
C PHE A 160 -8.36 13.28 8.44
N TYR A 161 -9.03 12.13 8.54
CA TYR A 161 -9.13 11.32 9.76
C TYR A 161 -9.66 12.10 10.98
N GLN A 162 -10.53 13.09 10.77
CA GLN A 162 -11.06 13.93 11.86
C GLN A 162 -11.73 13.09 12.97
N ASP A 163 -12.45 12.04 12.59
CA ASP A 163 -13.14 11.12 13.50
C ASP A 163 -12.28 9.90 13.94
N GLY A 164 -10.98 9.89 13.63
CA GLY A 164 -10.05 8.80 13.99
C GLY A 164 -9.39 8.11 12.80
N GLY A 165 -8.25 7.44 13.05
CA GLY A 165 -7.41 6.80 12.01
C GLY A 165 -8.01 5.56 11.36
N THR A 166 -9.13 5.07 11.90
CA THR A 166 -9.91 3.93 11.40
C THR A 166 -11.28 4.32 10.86
N SER A 167 -11.58 5.62 10.78
CA SER A 167 -12.83 6.13 10.21
C SER A 167 -12.80 6.00 8.68
N TYR A 168 -13.46 4.98 8.16
CA TYR A 168 -13.58 4.68 6.73
C TYR A 168 -15.05 4.52 6.33
N ALA A 169 -15.34 4.59 5.03
CA ALA A 169 -16.68 4.32 4.47
C ALA A 169 -17.12 2.84 4.54
N PHE A 170 -16.35 2.00 5.23
CA PHE A 170 -16.59 0.57 5.39
C PHE A 170 -15.98 0.09 6.71
N GLU A 171 -16.51 -1.03 7.20
CA GLU A 171 -16.02 -1.69 8.41
C GLU A 171 -14.58 -2.21 8.19
N VAL A 172 -13.68 -1.94 9.13
CA VAL A 172 -12.31 -2.50 9.16
C VAL A 172 -12.04 -3.35 10.41
N GLU A 173 -12.79 -3.13 11.49
CA GLU A 173 -12.64 -3.87 12.76
C GLU A 173 -12.99 -5.34 12.58
N GLY A 174 -12.25 -6.23 13.26
CA GLY A 174 -12.54 -7.67 13.29
C GLY A 174 -12.13 -8.45 12.03
N LYS A 175 -11.45 -7.82 11.06
CA LYS A 175 -10.95 -8.47 9.85
C LYS A 175 -9.61 -9.19 10.08
N LYS A 176 -9.68 -10.51 10.18
CA LYS A 176 -8.55 -11.39 10.53
C LYS A 176 -7.27 -11.13 9.72
N ASN A 177 -7.35 -11.05 8.39
CA ASN A 177 -6.16 -11.11 7.56
C ASN A 177 -5.43 -9.77 7.51
N ILE A 178 -6.15 -8.66 7.32
CA ILE A 178 -5.55 -7.33 7.40
C ILE A 178 -5.00 -7.04 8.80
N ASN A 179 -5.71 -7.42 9.86
CA ASN A 179 -5.26 -7.16 11.24
C ASN A 179 -4.01 -7.97 11.60
N SER A 180 -3.82 -9.16 11.01
CA SER A 180 -2.56 -9.91 11.16
C SER A 180 -1.34 -9.18 10.61
N LYS A 181 -1.54 -8.28 9.63
CA LYS A 181 -0.48 -7.51 8.97
C LYS A 181 -0.36 -6.10 9.52
N LEU A 182 -1.49 -5.51 9.86
CA LEU A 182 -1.65 -4.13 10.28
C LEU A 182 -2.53 -4.11 11.54
N PRO A 183 -1.98 -4.50 12.71
CA PRO A 183 -2.76 -4.68 13.94
C PRO A 183 -3.44 -3.40 14.45
N PHE A 184 -3.02 -2.23 13.95
CA PHE A 184 -3.62 -0.95 14.30
C PHE A 184 -5.05 -0.79 13.78
N PHE A 185 -5.51 -1.58 12.80
CA PHE A 185 -6.90 -1.54 12.35
C PHE A 185 -7.90 -2.08 13.38
N ASP A 186 -7.46 -2.86 14.37
CA ASP A 186 -8.28 -3.27 15.53
C ASP A 186 -8.21 -2.27 16.70
N GLN A 187 -7.45 -1.19 16.58
CA GLN A 187 -7.30 -0.19 17.63
C GLN A 187 -8.24 0.99 17.37
N LYS A 188 -9.34 1.07 18.13
CA LYS A 188 -10.37 2.12 17.97
C LYS A 188 -9.82 3.54 18.04
N ASP A 189 -8.83 3.76 18.90
CA ASP A 189 -8.23 5.08 19.13
C ASP A 189 -6.97 5.32 18.29
N PHE A 190 -6.68 4.48 17.30
CA PHE A 190 -5.50 4.65 16.48
C PHE A 190 -5.56 5.97 15.70
N LYS A 191 -4.44 6.70 15.75
CA LYS A 191 -4.17 7.87 14.93
C LYS A 191 -2.77 7.73 14.37
N ASP A 192 -2.63 7.74 13.05
CA ASP A 192 -1.32 7.71 12.41
C ASP A 192 -0.64 9.08 12.65
N PRO A 193 0.44 9.15 13.45
CA PRO A 193 1.09 10.42 13.74
C PRO A 193 1.76 11.04 12.50
N ALA A 194 1.99 10.27 11.42
CA ALA A 194 2.59 10.77 10.19
C ALA A 194 1.60 11.56 9.32
N HIS A 195 0.29 11.48 9.60
CA HIS A 195 -0.74 12.16 8.84
C HIS A 195 -1.36 13.31 9.64
N THR A 196 -1.47 14.47 8.99
CA THR A 196 -2.19 15.64 9.53
C THR A 196 -2.95 16.31 8.40
N GLN A 197 -4.07 16.95 8.72
CA GLN A 197 -4.84 17.74 7.77
C GLN A 197 -3.97 18.83 7.09
N ASN A 198 -3.06 19.45 7.85
CA ASN A 198 -2.26 20.58 7.37
C ASN A 198 -1.40 20.24 6.15
N VAL A 199 -0.72 19.09 6.12
CA VAL A 199 0.18 18.77 5.00
C VAL A 199 -0.61 18.48 3.71
N ASP A 200 -1.76 17.80 3.84
CA ASP A 200 -2.65 17.54 2.71
C ASP A 200 -3.33 18.84 2.23
N ALA A 201 -3.72 19.73 3.15
CA ALA A 201 -4.29 21.02 2.82
C ALA A 201 -3.31 21.92 2.05
N GLU A 202 -2.03 21.96 2.43
CA GLU A 202 -1.02 22.71 1.68
C GLU A 202 -0.82 22.14 0.26
N ALA A 203 -0.85 20.82 0.10
CA ALA A 203 -0.80 20.21 -1.23
C ALA A 203 -2.04 20.55 -2.08
N LEU A 204 -3.24 20.56 -1.47
CA LEU A 204 -4.47 20.97 -2.15
C LEU A 204 -4.42 22.44 -2.58
N LYS A 205 -3.86 23.33 -1.75
CA LYS A 205 -3.65 24.75 -2.12
C LYS A 205 -2.75 24.89 -3.34
N LEU A 206 -1.63 24.17 -3.38
CA LEU A 206 -0.75 24.16 -4.56
C LEU A 206 -1.51 23.71 -5.81
N ALA A 207 -2.29 22.62 -5.69
CA ALA A 207 -3.05 22.07 -6.80
C ALA A 207 -4.12 23.04 -7.33
N LEU A 208 -4.81 23.77 -6.44
CA LEU A 208 -5.83 24.76 -6.80
C LEU A 208 -5.25 26.02 -7.46
N GLN A 209 -3.97 26.32 -7.22
CA GLN A 209 -3.27 27.45 -7.85
C GLN A 209 -2.74 27.12 -9.25
N MET A 210 -2.75 25.85 -9.66
CA MET A 210 -2.26 25.45 -10.97
C MET A 210 -3.17 25.98 -12.08
N PRO A 211 -2.62 26.71 -13.07
CA PRO A 211 -3.42 27.20 -14.18
C PRO A 211 -4.01 26.05 -14.99
N GLU A 212 -5.24 26.25 -15.49
CA GLU A 212 -6.00 25.29 -16.31
C GLU A 212 -6.41 23.99 -15.62
N VAL A 213 -6.12 23.82 -14.33
CA VAL A 213 -6.58 22.68 -13.54
C VAL A 213 -7.82 23.09 -12.77
N LYS A 214 -8.87 22.28 -12.87
CA LYS A 214 -10.09 22.39 -12.09
C LYS A 214 -10.14 21.24 -11.11
N ILE A 215 -10.31 21.55 -9.83
CA ILE A 215 -10.41 20.57 -8.76
C ILE A 215 -11.72 20.80 -8.02
N TYR A 216 -12.48 19.73 -7.85
CA TYR A 216 -13.79 19.76 -7.23
C TYR A 216 -13.93 18.72 -6.14
N ASN A 217 -14.80 18.98 -5.17
CA ASN A 217 -15.27 18.01 -4.19
C ASN A 217 -16.65 17.44 -4.62
N LEU A 218 -16.84 16.14 -4.49
CA LEU A 218 -18.10 15.44 -4.79
C LEU A 218 -18.98 15.19 -3.56
N SER A 219 -18.46 15.37 -2.35
CA SER A 219 -19.16 15.01 -1.10
C SER A 219 -19.45 16.28 -0.28
N PRO A 220 -20.69 16.82 -0.34
CA PRO A 220 -21.06 18.10 0.31
C PRO A 220 -20.88 18.15 1.82
N THR A 221 -20.86 17.00 2.48
CA THR A 221 -20.74 16.85 3.93
C THR A 221 -19.29 16.61 4.39
N SER A 222 -18.35 16.42 3.44
CA SER A 222 -16.94 16.18 3.78
C SER A 222 -16.27 17.47 4.29
N PRO A 223 -15.35 17.39 5.28
CA PRO A 223 -14.49 18.50 5.65
C PRO A 223 -13.63 19.02 4.49
N LEU A 224 -13.49 18.26 3.40
CA LEU A 224 -12.82 18.73 2.18
C LEU A 224 -13.48 20.00 1.58
N THR A 225 -14.76 20.24 1.86
CA THR A 225 -15.48 21.47 1.43
C THR A 225 -14.85 22.77 1.90
N GLU A 226 -14.08 22.75 2.99
CA GLU A 226 -13.34 23.93 3.48
C GLU A 226 -12.16 24.32 2.56
N PHE A 227 -11.67 23.38 1.77
CA PHE A 227 -10.47 23.54 0.94
C PHE A 227 -10.76 23.53 -0.55
N VAL A 228 -11.74 22.73 -0.99
CA VAL A 228 -12.00 22.45 -2.40
C VAL A 228 -13.47 22.76 -2.71
N PRO A 229 -13.76 23.57 -3.75
CA PRO A 229 -15.13 23.92 -4.11
C PRO A 229 -15.93 22.68 -4.52
N LEU A 230 -17.22 22.68 -4.24
CA LEU A 230 -18.10 21.60 -4.71
C LEU A 230 -18.19 21.60 -6.24
N ALA A 231 -18.20 20.39 -6.79
CA ALA A 231 -18.47 20.16 -8.20
C ALA A 231 -19.82 20.77 -8.61
N PRO A 232 -19.95 21.36 -9.80
CA PRO A 232 -21.23 21.85 -10.29
C PRO A 232 -22.23 20.70 -10.42
N LEU A 233 -23.51 21.01 -10.28
CA LEU A 233 -24.56 20.05 -10.59
C LEU A 233 -24.52 19.73 -12.08
N ASN A 234 -24.48 18.44 -12.38
CA ASN A 234 -24.66 17.87 -13.69
C ASN A 234 -25.81 16.88 -13.54
N GLU A 235 -26.86 16.98 -14.35
CA GLU A 235 -28.03 16.07 -14.35
C GLU A 235 -27.63 14.64 -14.79
N ASN A 236 -26.71 14.05 -14.05
CA ASN A 236 -26.12 12.76 -14.27
C ASN A 236 -26.87 11.76 -13.41
N HIS A 237 -27.10 10.59 -13.97
CA HIS A 237 -27.71 9.48 -13.26
C HIS A 237 -26.65 8.43 -13.03
N PHE A 238 -26.24 8.26 -11.78
CA PHE A 238 -25.35 7.19 -11.38
C PHE A 238 -26.16 6.12 -10.66
N GLU A 239 -26.13 4.91 -11.20
CA GLU A 239 -26.74 3.75 -10.55
C GLU A 239 -25.77 3.18 -9.53
N LEU A 240 -26.13 3.29 -8.24
CA LEU A 240 -25.35 2.71 -7.16
C LEU A 240 -25.66 1.22 -7.04
N VAL A 241 -24.67 0.38 -7.34
CA VAL A 241 -24.82 -1.07 -7.37
C VAL A 241 -24.22 -1.70 -6.11
N ASP A 242 -24.99 -2.57 -5.44
CA ASP A 242 -24.51 -3.37 -4.31
C ASP A 242 -23.51 -4.43 -4.75
N LYS A 243 -22.58 -4.78 -3.87
CA LYS A 243 -21.69 -5.91 -4.13
C LYS A 243 -22.40 -7.26 -3.95
N PRO A 244 -21.99 -8.29 -4.71
CA PRO A 244 -22.55 -9.63 -4.54
C PRO A 244 -22.18 -10.21 -3.16
N ASP A 245 -22.99 -11.15 -2.69
CA ASP A 245 -22.70 -11.89 -1.45
C ASP A 245 -21.31 -12.54 -1.49
N GLY A 246 -20.60 -12.45 -0.36
CA GLY A 246 -19.25 -13.02 -0.23
C GLY A 246 -18.18 -12.31 -1.07
N PHE A 247 -18.42 -11.05 -1.49
CA PHE A 247 -17.39 -10.21 -2.11
C PHE A 247 -16.12 -10.15 -1.26
N ILE A 248 -14.98 -9.91 -1.90
CA ILE A 248 -13.70 -9.83 -1.18
C ILE A 248 -13.70 -8.54 -0.35
N CYS A 249 -13.70 -8.68 0.97
CA CYS A 249 -13.71 -7.55 1.92
C CYS A 249 -12.63 -7.67 3.00
N ASP A 250 -11.60 -8.50 2.79
CA ASP A 250 -10.39 -8.61 3.60
C ASP A 250 -9.22 -8.94 2.65
N PHE A 251 -7.96 -8.91 3.12
CA PHE A 251 -6.88 -9.53 2.36
C PHE A 251 -7.19 -11.00 2.11
N ILE A 252 -6.89 -11.49 0.90
CA ILE A 252 -6.86 -12.94 0.68
C ILE A 252 -5.66 -13.50 1.43
N ASP A 253 -5.90 -14.55 2.22
CA ASP A 253 -4.84 -15.21 2.95
C ASP A 253 -3.79 -15.79 1.98
N PHE A 254 -2.55 -15.37 2.18
CA PHE A 254 -1.41 -15.82 1.42
C PHE A 254 -0.53 -16.69 2.32
N THR A 255 -0.67 -18.00 2.18
CA THR A 255 0.29 -18.96 2.74
C THR A 255 1.32 -19.31 1.67
N PRO A 256 2.56 -18.77 1.71
CA PRO A 256 3.57 -19.17 0.76
C PRO A 256 3.85 -20.67 0.89
N PRO A 257 4.17 -21.36 -0.22
CA PRO A 257 4.65 -22.73 -0.12
C PRO A 257 5.88 -22.73 0.79
N PRO A 258 6.06 -23.78 1.63
CA PRO A 258 7.21 -23.85 2.53
C PRO A 258 8.48 -23.66 1.71
N ARG A 259 9.26 -22.62 2.02
CA ARG A 259 10.58 -22.46 1.41
C ARG A 259 11.34 -23.76 1.68
N LYS A 260 11.80 -24.43 0.63
CA LYS A 260 12.77 -25.52 0.77
C LYS A 260 14.00 -24.90 1.43
N THR A 261 14.08 -24.97 2.75
CA THR A 261 15.28 -24.61 3.48
C THR A 261 16.37 -25.54 2.94
N GLN A 262 17.39 -24.97 2.30
CA GLN A 262 18.58 -25.76 2.07
C GLN A 262 19.02 -26.28 3.44
N PRO A 263 19.23 -27.60 3.61
CA PRO A 263 19.67 -28.14 4.88
C PRO A 263 20.86 -27.33 5.36
N VAL A 264 20.91 -26.99 6.65
CA VAL A 264 22.01 -26.20 7.25
C VAL A 264 23.38 -26.74 6.83
N LYS A 265 23.49 -28.06 6.64
CA LYS A 265 24.66 -28.75 6.08
C LYS A 265 25.12 -28.22 4.71
N GLN A 266 24.21 -27.94 3.79
CA GLN A 266 24.55 -27.40 2.46
C GLN A 266 25.04 -25.95 2.55
N TYR A 267 24.51 -25.15 3.47
CA TYR A 267 24.95 -23.78 3.70
C TYR A 267 26.37 -23.74 4.29
N ILE A 268 26.62 -24.57 5.31
CA ILE A 268 27.95 -24.75 5.92
C ILE A 268 28.93 -25.29 4.88
N ALA A 269 28.55 -26.30 4.10
CA ALA A 269 29.41 -26.87 3.05
C ALA A 269 29.78 -25.83 1.98
N LYS A 270 28.84 -24.99 1.55
CA LYS A 270 29.12 -23.88 0.62
C LYS A 270 30.04 -22.82 1.24
N ALA A 271 29.79 -22.41 2.48
CA ALA A 271 30.61 -21.42 3.17
C ALA A 271 32.06 -21.89 3.33
N LEU A 272 32.26 -23.16 3.71
CA LEU A 272 33.58 -23.78 3.82
C LEU A 272 34.27 -23.90 2.46
N ALA A 273 33.54 -24.30 1.42
CA ALA A 273 34.07 -24.40 0.06
C ALA A 273 34.50 -23.03 -0.51
N MET A 274 33.72 -21.97 -0.27
CA MET A 274 34.06 -20.60 -0.66
C MET A 274 35.29 -20.06 0.10
N GLY A 275 35.50 -20.51 1.34
CA GLY A 275 36.72 -20.23 2.11
C GLY A 275 37.93 -21.09 1.73
N GLY A 276 37.86 -21.86 0.64
CA GLY A 276 38.95 -22.74 0.19
C GLY A 276 39.12 -24.02 1.01
N ILE A 277 38.22 -24.29 1.96
CA ILE A 277 38.31 -25.44 2.85
C ILE A 277 37.58 -26.62 2.20
N LYS A 278 38.35 -27.48 1.52
CA LYS A 278 37.84 -28.76 0.99
C LYS A 278 37.48 -29.69 2.14
N THR A 279 36.46 -30.54 1.97
CA THR A 279 36.04 -31.55 2.97
C THR A 279 37.11 -32.60 3.27
N THR A 280 38.18 -32.66 2.48
CA THR A 280 39.40 -33.45 2.69
C THR A 280 40.46 -32.72 3.53
N ASN A 281 40.16 -31.52 4.04
CA ASN A 281 41.07 -30.77 4.89
C ASN A 281 41.24 -31.49 6.24
N LEU A 282 42.49 -31.77 6.58
CA LEU A 282 42.90 -32.47 7.80
C LEU A 282 42.27 -31.87 9.06
N TYR A 283 42.15 -30.54 9.14
CA TYR A 283 41.55 -29.84 10.28
C TYR A 283 40.05 -30.11 10.42
N ILE A 284 39.31 -30.21 9.31
CA ILE A 284 37.89 -30.60 9.35
C ILE A 284 37.74 -32.06 9.74
N SER A 285 38.61 -32.95 9.24
CA SER A 285 38.59 -34.36 9.64
C SER A 285 38.84 -34.50 11.14
N PHE A 286 39.83 -33.76 11.66
CA PHE A 286 40.17 -33.75 13.08
C PHE A 286 39.02 -33.23 13.95
N ILE A 287 38.38 -32.12 13.57
CA ILE A 287 37.21 -31.60 14.30
C ILE A 287 36.05 -32.60 14.27
N ARG A 288 35.78 -33.21 13.11
CA ARG A 288 34.71 -34.21 12.96
C ARG A 288 34.96 -35.43 13.84
N ASP A 289 36.19 -35.94 13.83
CA ASP A 289 36.57 -37.15 14.57
C ASP A 289 36.63 -36.85 16.07
N THR A 290 37.06 -35.64 16.47
CA THR A 290 36.99 -35.15 17.85
C THR A 290 35.53 -35.06 18.33
N LEU A 291 34.63 -34.50 17.52
CA LEU A 291 33.21 -34.43 17.85
C LEU A 291 32.58 -35.83 17.96
N GLN A 292 32.94 -36.77 17.07
CA GLN A 292 32.49 -38.16 17.17
C GLN A 292 33.03 -38.85 18.43
N PHE A 293 34.31 -38.63 18.76
CA PHE A 293 34.93 -39.13 19.97
C PHE A 293 34.23 -38.61 21.22
N LEU A 294 33.87 -37.32 21.27
CA LEU A 294 33.13 -36.73 22.38
C LEU A 294 31.66 -37.18 22.42
N TYR A 295 31.07 -37.50 21.28
CA TYR A 295 29.67 -37.95 21.20
C TYR A 295 29.48 -39.44 21.55
N ALA A 296 30.53 -40.25 21.44
CA ALA A 296 30.49 -41.66 21.76
C ALA A 296 30.24 -41.95 23.26
N PRO A 297 30.91 -41.29 24.23
CA PRO A 297 30.57 -41.39 25.65
C PRO A 297 29.14 -40.95 25.95
N TYR A 298 28.67 -39.87 25.31
CA TYR A 298 27.29 -39.42 25.47
C TYR A 298 26.28 -40.48 25.00
N ARG A 299 26.53 -41.14 23.87
CA ARG A 299 25.67 -42.25 23.39
C ARG A 299 25.72 -43.47 24.31
N PHE A 300 26.90 -43.80 24.83
CA PHE A 300 27.09 -44.91 25.76
C PHE A 300 26.37 -44.67 27.09
N ILE A 301 26.51 -43.48 27.68
CA ILE A 301 25.77 -43.07 28.88
C ILE A 301 24.27 -43.07 28.60
N LYS A 302 23.84 -42.56 27.44
CA LYS A 302 22.43 -42.54 27.04
C LYS A 302 21.83 -43.94 26.80
N SER A 303 22.62 -44.93 26.38
CA SER A 303 22.15 -46.31 26.27
C SER A 303 22.06 -47.00 27.62
N LEU A 304 22.98 -46.71 28.54
CA LEU A 304 22.94 -47.20 29.94
C LEU A 304 21.76 -46.62 30.73
N LEU A 305 21.34 -45.39 30.43
CA LEU A 305 20.16 -44.77 31.03
C LEU A 305 18.83 -45.23 30.41
N LYS A 306 18.87 -46.11 29.40
CA LYS A 306 17.69 -46.68 28.73
C LYS A 306 17.54 -48.20 28.95
N SER A 307 18.45 -48.84 29.68
CA SER A 307 18.35 -50.21 30.19
C SER A 307 17.93 -50.18 31.65
#